data_AF-A0A536S1C7-F1
#
_entry.id   AF-A0A536S1C7-F1
#
_cell.length_a   1.000
_cell.length_b   1.000
_cell.length_c   1.000
_cell.angle_alpha   90.00
_cell.angle_beta   90.00
_cell.angle_gamma   90.00
#
_symmetry.space_group_name_H-M   'P 1'
#
loop_
_entity.id
_entity.type
_entity.pdbx_description
1 polymer ?
#
loop_
_entity_poly.entity_id
_entity_poly.type
_entity_poly.pdbx_seq_one_letter_code
_entity_poly.pdbx_strand_id
1 'polypeptide(L)' 'GLGVNVENAEITMQPKQTVAVGEDKAAAVLRLMESLEEDDDVQQVYANFDIPNNVLERVSAQV' A
#
# COMPACT_ATOMS: atom_id res chain seq x y z
N GLY A 1 24.19 -13.21 21.11
CA GLY A 1 22.98 -12.85 20.37
C GLY A 1 23.12 -13.33 18.94
N LEU A 2 22.04 -13.71 18.25
CA LEU A 2 22.01 -14.35 16.92
C LEU A 2 22.60 -13.54 15.74
N GLY A 3 23.27 -12.40 15.97
CA GLY A 3 24.00 -11.64 14.94
C GLY A 3 23.11 -11.00 13.86
N VAL A 4 21.79 -10.97 14.04
CA VAL A 4 20.86 -10.34 13.10
C VAL A 4 20.84 -8.83 13.36
N ASN A 5 21.15 -8.05 12.33
CA ASN A 5 20.98 -6.60 12.36
C ASN A 5 19.52 -6.25 12.04
N VAL A 6 18.87 -5.49 12.91
CA VAL A 6 17.48 -5.07 12.71
C VAL A 6 17.49 -3.79 11.88
N GLU A 7 16.98 -3.86 10.66
CA GLU A 7 16.93 -2.71 9.75
C GLU A 7 15.82 -1.71 10.13
N ASN A 8 14.66 -2.20 10.58
CA ASN A 8 13.54 -1.38 11.06
C ASN A 8 12.73 -2.16 12.12
N ALA A 9 12.19 -1.44 13.11
CA ALA A 9 11.15 -1.94 14.00
C ALA A 9 10.11 -0.84 14.25
N GLU A 10 8.87 -1.08 13.83
CA GLU A 10 7.77 -0.11 13.93
C GLU A 10 6.44 -0.78 14.34
N ILE A 11 5.51 0.04 14.85
CA ILE A 11 4.13 -0.38 15.11
C ILE A 11 3.32 -0.09 13.84
N THR A 12 2.76 -1.14 13.25
CA THR A 12 1.99 -1.07 12.00
C THR A 12 0.71 -1.90 12.10
N MET A 13 -0.27 -1.63 11.23
CA MET A 13 -1.51 -2.39 11.17
C MET A 13 -1.46 -3.42 10.03
N GLN A 14 -1.48 -4.71 10.39
CA GLN A 14 -1.58 -5.78 9.40
C GLN A 14 -3.03 -6.21 9.17
N PRO A 15 -3.50 -6.26 7.91
CA PRO A 15 -4.84 -6.74 7.62
C PRO A 15 -4.94 -8.26 7.83
N LYS A 16 -6.09 -8.72 8.35
CA LYS A 16 -6.34 -10.16 8.56
C LYS A 16 -6.66 -10.92 7.26
N GLN A 17 -7.09 -10.19 6.23
CA GLN A 17 -7.47 -10.72 4.92
C GLN A 17 -7.31 -9.62 3.87
N THR A 18 -7.06 -10.02 2.64
CA THR A 18 -6.94 -9.11 1.50
C THR A 18 -8.21 -9.09 0.66
N VAL A 19 -8.37 -8.03 -0.14
CA VAL A 19 -9.45 -7.86 -1.10
C VAL A 19 -8.85 -7.64 -2.48
N ALA A 20 -9.14 -8.55 -3.41
CA ALA A 20 -8.69 -8.42 -4.78
C ALA A 20 -9.29 -7.17 -5.44
N VAL A 21 -8.43 -6.36 -6.07
CA VAL A 21 -8.84 -5.16 -6.81
C VAL A 21 -8.50 -5.37 -8.29
N GLY A 22 -9.51 -5.22 -9.13
CA GLY A 22 -9.37 -5.30 -10.58
C GLY A 22 -8.70 -4.07 -11.18
N GLU A 23 -8.23 -4.21 -12.43
CA GLU A 23 -7.59 -3.14 -13.19
C GLU A 23 -8.48 -1.90 -13.36
N ASP A 24 -9.79 -2.08 -13.42
CA ASP A 24 -10.78 -1.01 -13.50
C ASP A 24 -10.76 -0.05 -12.30
N LYS A 25 -10.31 -0.53 -11.13
CA LYS A 25 -10.30 0.23 -9.87
C LYS A 25 -8.91 0.49 -9.31
N ALA A 26 -7.89 -0.23 -9.78
CA ALA A 26 -6.53 -0.11 -9.28
C ALA A 26 -6.02 1.35 -9.28
N ALA A 27 -6.20 2.08 -10.37
CA ALA A 27 -5.78 3.48 -10.48
C ALA A 27 -6.49 4.40 -9.48
N ALA A 28 -7.79 4.19 -9.27
CA ALA A 28 -8.58 5.01 -8.36
C ALA A 28 -8.16 4.76 -6.89
N VAL A 29 -7.90 3.51 -6.52
CA VAL A 29 -7.49 3.15 -5.15
C VAL A 29 -6.06 3.62 -4.86
N LEU A 30 -5.14 3.53 -5.81
CA LEU A 30 -3.77 4.04 -5.65
C LEU A 30 -3.75 5.57 -5.50
N ARG A 31 -4.49 6.30 -6.34
CA ARG A 31 -4.62 7.77 -6.19
C ARG A 31 -5.24 8.19 -4.86
N LEU A 32 -6.20 7.40 -4.36
CA LEU A 32 -6.76 7.63 -3.03
C LEU A 32 -5.69 7.48 -1.95
N MET A 33 -4.87 6.43 -2.02
CA MET A 33 -3.77 6.23 -1.07
C MET A 33 -2.80 7.41 -1.08
N GLU A 34 -2.34 7.82 -2.26
CA GLU A 34 -1.44 8.98 -2.42
C GLU A 34 -2.07 10.25 -1.85
N SER A 35 -3.35 10.53 -2.18
CA SER A 35 -4.03 11.72 -1.67
C SER A 35 -4.18 11.75 -0.14
N LEU A 36 -4.27 10.58 0.48
CA LEU A 36 -4.33 10.47 1.94
C LEU A 36 -2.93 10.61 2.56
N GLU A 37 -1.88 10.18 1.87
CA GLU A 37 -0.49 10.32 2.31
C GLU A 37 0.04 11.75 2.20
N GLU A 38 -0.51 12.55 1.27
CA GLU A 38 -0.17 13.97 1.10
C GLU A 38 -0.86 14.89 2.12
N ASP A 39 -1.83 14.39 2.89
CA ASP A 39 -2.54 15.17 3.89
C ASP A 39 -1.69 15.29 5.18
N ASP A 40 -1.31 16.52 5.53
CA ASP A 40 -0.49 16.84 6.70
C ASP A 40 -1.10 16.36 8.04
N ASP A 41 -2.42 16.18 8.11
CA ASP A 41 -3.12 15.68 9.30
C ASP A 41 -3.15 14.14 9.37
N VAL A 42 -2.78 13.45 8.30
CA VAL A 42 -2.76 11.98 8.22
C VAL A 42 -1.37 11.45 8.59
N GLN A 43 -1.32 10.58 9.61
CA GLN A 43 -0.05 10.05 10.11
C GLN A 43 0.39 8.76 9.42
N GLN A 44 -0.54 7.84 9.17
CA GLN A 44 -0.28 6.54 8.55
C GLN A 44 -1.52 6.07 7.79
N VAL A 45 -1.31 5.55 6.58
CA VAL A 45 -2.36 4.94 5.76
C VAL A 45 -2.06 3.46 5.63
N TYR A 46 -3.08 2.62 5.83
CA TYR A 46 -2.96 1.18 5.66
C TYR A 46 -4.11 0.67 4.81
N ALA A 47 -3.84 -0.35 4.02
CA ALA A 47 -4.84 -0.93 3.15
C ALA A 47 -4.74 -2.46 3.13
N ASN A 48 -5.81 -3.08 2.66
CA ASN A 48 -5.90 -4.52 2.48
C ASN A 48 -6.19 -4.92 1.02
N PHE A 49 -6.02 -4.02 0.07
CA PHE A 49 -6.18 -4.36 -1.33
C PHE A 49 -5.05 -5.28 -1.81
N ASP A 50 -5.39 -6.18 -2.71
CA ASP A 50 -4.47 -7.04 -3.43
C ASP A 50 -4.62 -6.74 -4.92
N ILE A 51 -3.61 -6.07 -5.49
CA ILE A 51 -3.56 -5.70 -6.89
C ILE A 51 -2.48 -6.56 -7.54
N PRO A 52 -2.80 -7.35 -8.59
CA PRO A 52 -1.80 -8.14 -9.30
C PRO A 52 -0.62 -7.29 -9.80
N ASN A 53 0.61 -7.79 -9.68
CA ASN A 53 1.82 -7.04 -10.07
C ASN A 53 1.76 -6.49 -11.51
N ASN A 54 1.24 -7.27 -12.46
CA ASN A 54 1.09 -6.85 -13.84
C ASN A 54 0.07 -5.70 -14.03
N VAL A 55 -0.90 -5.57 -13.12
CA VAL A 55 -1.83 -4.43 -13.08
C VAL A 55 -1.14 -3.23 -12.44
N LEU A 56 -0.45 -3.43 -11.31
CA LEU A 56 0.32 -2.37 -10.64
C LEU A 56 1.32 -1.72 -11.61
N GLU A 57 2.15 -2.50 -12.31
CA GLU A 57 3.13 -1.98 -13.27
C GLU A 57 2.50 -1.14 -14.40
N ARG A 58 1.32 -1.54 -14.88
CA ARG A 58 0.61 -0.80 -15.94
C ARG A 58 0.02 0.51 -15.43
N VAL A 59 -0.47 0.51 -14.19
CA VAL A 59 -1.15 1.65 -13.58
C VAL A 59 -0.16 2.64 -12.97
N SER A 60 0.90 2.20 -12.30
CA SER A 60 1.93 3.06 -11.70
C SER A 60 2.73 3.85 -12.72
N ALA A 61 2.71 3.46 -14.00
CA ALA A 61 3.27 4.25 -15.10
C ALA A 61 2.36 5.42 -15.55
N GLN A 62 1.12 5.49 -15.03
CA GLN A 62 0.06 6.42 -15.42
C GLN A 62 -0.47 7.26 -14.26
N VAL A 63 -0.01 6.99 -13.04
CA VAL A 63 -0.31 7.76 -11.82
C VAL A 63 0.87 8.67 -11.55
#